data_AF-A0ABD2SVA1-F1
#
_entry.id   AF-A0ABD2SVA1-F1
#
_cell.length_a   1.000
_cell.length_b   1.000
_cell.length_c   1.000
_cell.angle_alpha   90.00
_cell.angle_beta   90.00
_cell.angle_gamma   90.00
#
_symmetry.space_group_name_H-M   'P 1'
#
loop_
_entity.id
_entity.type
_entity.pdbx_description
1 polymer ?
#
loop_
_entity_poly.entity_id
_entity_poly.type
_entity_poly.pdbx_seq_one_letter_code
_entity_poly.pdbx_strand_id
1 'polypeptide(L)'
;MSTGLPIEITSSMNSQNYTSFCRLDIDIHKNVPHIHIHEKGENKERWHGAEIQIVIEGNWTTYRSKILHYMRQMAVITPYAQFLFQFVSDSPEKNVTIRFTRRTDIMPSVPLETKYHPSAVDILLIKRLITETSKQTLLQFLQHEFVNIGKSHAERLIGEMGPDFSPKMSVKSLTPQQIVRIHQLFRQAKFDDPSGDILSPAGEYNLRLGIIKELHPDMVATFSGSAQVFEGHPFIVEAGVSVGGKDVKQVLMLLPGLL
;
A
#
# COMPACT_ATOMS: atom_id res chain seq x y z
N MET A 1 -20.76 12.64 12.71
CA MET A 1 -21.65 11.56 12.23
C MET A 1 -21.67 11.62 10.71
N SER A 2 -22.02 10.54 10.01
CA SER A 2 -22.15 10.55 8.55
C SER A 2 -23.39 11.36 8.17
N THR A 3 -23.27 12.26 7.20
CA THR A 3 -24.36 13.14 6.74
C THR A 3 -25.51 12.39 6.06
N GLY A 4 -25.35 11.09 5.81
CA GLY A 4 -26.31 10.26 5.07
C GLY A 4 -26.39 10.60 3.58
N LEU A 5 -25.56 11.54 3.11
CA LEU A 5 -25.51 11.93 1.71
C LEU A 5 -24.64 10.94 0.92
N PRO A 6 -25.02 10.63 -0.33
CA PRO A 6 -24.28 9.70 -1.15
C PRO A 6 -22.91 10.28 -1.55
N ILE A 7 -21.97 9.38 -1.84
CA ILE A 7 -20.66 9.71 -2.38
C ILE A 7 -20.79 9.89 -3.88
N GLU A 8 -20.14 10.91 -4.43
CA GLU A 8 -20.04 11.13 -5.88
C GLU A 8 -18.63 10.85 -6.36
N ILE A 9 -18.51 10.06 -7.41
CA ILE A 9 -17.23 9.63 -7.98
C ILE A 9 -17.26 9.87 -9.49
N THR A 10 -16.29 10.64 -9.98
CA THR A 10 -16.02 10.78 -11.42
C THR A 10 -14.66 10.18 -11.72
N SER A 11 -14.57 9.27 -12.69
CA SER A 11 -13.29 8.65 -13.05
C SER A 11 -13.14 8.38 -14.54
N SER A 12 -11.89 8.37 -15.01
CA SER A 12 -11.53 7.96 -16.37
C SER A 12 -10.13 7.37 -16.38
N MET A 13 -9.97 6.23 -17.05
CA MET A 13 -8.68 5.56 -17.22
C MET A 13 -7.86 6.20 -18.33
N ASN A 14 -6.55 5.98 -18.31
CA ASN A 14 -5.70 6.38 -19.42
C ASN A 14 -6.20 5.74 -20.73
N SER A 15 -6.21 6.51 -21.82
CA SER A 15 -6.73 6.10 -23.14
C SER A 15 -8.25 5.85 -23.24
N GLN A 16 -9.03 6.12 -22.18
CA GLN A 16 -10.47 5.95 -22.21
C GLN A 16 -11.17 7.19 -22.81
N ASN A 17 -12.07 6.98 -23.77
CA ASN A 17 -12.81 8.05 -24.44
C ASN A 17 -14.10 8.49 -23.72
N TYR A 18 -14.35 7.97 -22.51
CA TYR A 18 -15.49 8.33 -21.69
C TYR A 18 -15.10 8.57 -20.23
N THR A 19 -15.83 9.45 -19.56
CA THR A 19 -15.81 9.62 -18.10
C THR A 19 -16.95 8.82 -17.51
N SER A 20 -16.72 8.17 -16.37
CA SER A 20 -17.73 7.43 -15.62
C SER A 20 -18.10 8.24 -14.39
N PHE A 21 -19.36 8.61 -14.25
CA PHE A 21 -19.92 9.24 -13.06
C PHE A 21 -20.75 8.21 -12.28
N CYS A 22 -20.52 8.11 -10.97
CA CYS A 22 -21.26 7.22 -10.10
C CYS A 22 -21.63 7.93 -8.80
N ARG A 23 -22.92 7.86 -8.44
CA ARG A 23 -23.43 8.31 -7.14
C ARG A 23 -23.92 7.08 -6.38
N LEU A 24 -23.29 6.80 -5.24
CA LEU A 24 -23.57 5.58 -4.47
C LEU A 24 -23.50 5.82 -2.96
N ASP A 25 -24.23 5.01 -2.21
CA ASP A 25 -24.01 4.79 -0.79
C ASP A 25 -23.83 3.29 -0.51
N ILE A 26 -23.82 2.89 0.76
CA ILE A 26 -23.62 1.51 1.19
C ILE A 26 -24.88 0.99 1.90
N ASP A 27 -25.39 -0.16 1.45
CA ASP A 27 -26.34 -0.94 2.24
C ASP A 27 -25.54 -1.61 3.38
N ILE A 28 -25.58 -1.00 4.56
CA ILE A 28 -24.82 -1.46 5.74
C ILE A 28 -25.25 -2.84 6.24
N HIS A 29 -26.48 -3.29 5.94
CA HIS A 29 -26.96 -4.60 6.38
C HIS A 29 -26.43 -5.72 5.49
N LYS A 30 -26.32 -5.45 4.19
CA LYS A 30 -25.83 -6.43 3.22
C LYS A 30 -24.34 -6.27 2.91
N ASN A 31 -23.72 -5.16 3.33
CA ASN A 31 -22.36 -4.79 2.97
C ASN A 31 -22.15 -4.77 1.44
N VAL A 32 -23.09 -4.17 0.71
CA VAL A 32 -23.02 -4.01 -0.75
C VAL A 32 -23.21 -2.55 -1.13
N PRO A 33 -22.57 -2.07 -2.22
CA PRO A 33 -22.83 -0.74 -2.72
C PRO A 33 -24.28 -0.65 -3.21
N HIS A 34 -24.95 0.43 -2.86
CA HIS A 34 -26.26 0.78 -3.37
C HIS A 34 -26.09 1.97 -4.33
N ILE A 35 -26.19 1.66 -5.62
CA ILE A 35 -25.91 2.57 -6.72
C ILE A 35 -27.20 3.34 -7.03
N HIS A 36 -27.17 4.65 -6.84
CA HIS A 36 -28.28 5.54 -7.20
C HIS A 36 -28.26 5.87 -8.69
N ILE A 37 -27.07 6.23 -9.18
CA ILE A 37 -26.86 6.67 -10.56
C ILE A 37 -25.49 6.18 -11.02
N HIS A 38 -25.43 5.63 -12.24
CA HIS A 38 -24.18 5.31 -12.91
C HIS A 38 -24.30 5.66 -14.40
N GLU A 39 -23.59 6.68 -14.82
CA GLU A 39 -23.66 7.22 -16.18
C GLU A 39 -22.27 7.35 -16.80
N LYS A 40 -22.21 7.32 -18.13
CA LYS A 40 -20.99 7.52 -18.90
C LYS A 40 -21.18 8.72 -19.83
N GLY A 41 -20.25 9.67 -19.75
CA GLY A 41 -20.20 10.85 -20.60
C GLY A 41 -19.00 10.80 -21.55
N GLU A 42 -19.05 11.56 -22.65
CA GLU A 42 -17.90 11.71 -23.54
C GLU A 42 -16.73 12.41 -22.84
N ASN A 43 -15.51 11.88 -22.98
CA ASN A 43 -14.28 12.48 -22.45
C ASN A 43 -13.56 13.33 -23.51
N LYS A 44 -14.14 14.49 -23.84
CA LYS A 44 -13.59 15.37 -24.90
C LYS A 44 -12.22 15.93 -24.54
N GLU A 45 -11.97 16.16 -23.26
CA GLU A 45 -10.73 16.75 -22.76
C GLU A 45 -9.61 15.72 -22.56
N ARG A 46 -9.87 14.43 -22.81
CA ARG A 46 -8.94 13.32 -22.52
C ARG A 46 -8.44 13.34 -21.07
N TRP A 47 -9.28 13.80 -20.15
CA TRP A 47 -8.97 13.81 -18.73
C TRP A 47 -8.82 12.37 -18.21
N HIS A 48 -7.86 12.13 -17.32
CA HIS A 48 -7.69 10.84 -16.66
C HIS A 48 -7.45 11.06 -15.17
N GLY A 49 -8.00 10.17 -14.35
CA GLY A 49 -7.93 10.27 -12.90
C GLY A 49 -9.23 9.87 -12.22
N ALA A 50 -9.32 10.21 -10.95
CA ALA A 50 -10.51 10.04 -10.14
C ALA A 50 -10.74 11.29 -9.28
N GLU A 51 -11.96 11.79 -9.30
CA GLU A 51 -12.47 12.80 -8.38
C GLU A 51 -13.49 12.13 -7.46
N ILE A 52 -13.37 12.39 -6.17
CA ILE A 52 -14.27 11.85 -5.14
C ILE A 52 -14.78 13.03 -4.32
N GLN A 53 -16.10 13.17 -4.25
CA GLN A 53 -16.77 14.19 -3.47
C GLN A 53 -17.59 13.52 -2.36
N ILE A 54 -17.38 13.98 -1.12
CA ILE A 54 -18.00 13.42 0.08
C ILE A 54 -18.42 14.58 0.97
N VAL A 55 -19.64 14.50 1.52
CA VAL A 55 -20.10 15.46 2.53
C VAL A 55 -19.94 14.84 3.90
N ILE A 56 -19.13 15.46 4.76
CA ILE A 56 -18.89 15.00 6.12
C ILE A 56 -19.12 16.13 7.13
N GLU A 57 -19.59 15.78 8.32
CA GLU A 57 -19.56 16.70 9.45
C GLU A 57 -18.13 16.83 9.97
N GLY A 58 -17.65 18.06 10.16
CA GLY A 58 -16.29 18.31 10.62
C GLY A 58 -16.14 19.66 11.31
N ASN A 59 -15.03 19.81 12.04
CA ASN A 59 -14.67 21.06 12.72
C ASN A 59 -13.34 21.59 12.17
N TRP A 60 -13.43 22.52 11.22
CA TRP A 60 -12.23 23.11 10.60
C TRP A 60 -11.32 23.80 11.61
N THR A 61 -11.87 24.61 12.51
CA THR A 61 -11.10 25.41 13.48
C THR A 61 -10.20 24.54 14.35
N THR A 62 -10.70 23.39 14.81
CA THR A 62 -9.97 22.46 15.66
C THR A 62 -8.92 21.65 14.88
N TYR A 63 -9.24 21.22 13.66
CA TYR A 63 -8.43 20.23 12.92
C TYR A 63 -7.55 20.82 11.82
N ARG A 64 -7.69 22.11 11.48
CA ARG A 64 -6.90 22.80 10.45
C ARG A 64 -5.40 22.53 10.58
N SER A 65 -4.84 22.69 11.78
CA SER A 65 -3.39 22.51 12.00
C SER A 65 -2.95 21.07 11.71
N LYS A 66 -3.77 20.07 12.07
CA LYS A 66 -3.49 18.65 11.84
C LYS A 66 -3.56 18.30 10.35
N ILE A 67 -4.56 18.82 9.63
CA ILE A 67 -4.70 18.63 8.17
C ILE A 67 -3.48 19.23 7.46
N LEU A 68 -3.11 20.46 7.79
CA LEU A 68 -1.95 21.12 7.18
C LEU A 68 -0.64 20.41 7.54
N HIS A 69 -0.52 19.89 8.76
CA HIS A 69 0.65 19.10 9.15
C HIS A 69 0.77 17.82 8.33
N TYR A 70 -0.32 17.08 8.15
CA TYR A 70 -0.35 15.88 7.31
C TYR A 70 0.02 16.20 5.85
N MET A 71 -0.55 17.26 5.27
CA MET A 71 -0.21 17.68 3.90
C MET A 71 1.27 18.05 3.76
N ARG A 72 1.85 18.73 4.76
CA ARG A 72 3.28 19.05 4.78
C ARG A 72 4.14 17.79 4.91
N GLN A 73 3.75 16.82 5.74
CA GLN A 73 4.42 15.52 5.85
C GLN A 73 4.44 14.79 4.50
N MET A 74 3.30 14.73 3.82
CA MET A 74 3.21 14.14 2.48
C MET A 74 4.11 14.86 1.47
N ALA A 75 4.13 16.20 1.50
CA ALA A 75 4.98 16.99 0.62
C ALA A 75 6.49 16.78 0.86
N VAL A 76 6.90 16.40 2.09
CA VAL A 76 8.28 16.02 2.42
C VAL A 76 8.65 14.66 1.81
N ILE A 77 7.81 13.63 1.94
CA ILE A 77 8.17 12.29 1.42
C ILE A 77 7.89 12.09 -0.07
N THR A 78 7.04 12.92 -0.65
CA THR A 78 6.68 12.85 -2.08
C THR A 78 7.08 14.13 -2.82
N PRO A 79 8.39 14.43 -2.94
CA PRO A 79 8.85 15.64 -3.63
C PRO A 79 8.50 15.63 -5.13
N TYR A 80 8.12 14.48 -5.66
CA TYR A 80 7.64 14.30 -7.03
C TYR A 80 6.17 14.65 -7.23
N ALA A 81 5.38 14.77 -6.15
CA ALA A 81 3.97 15.09 -6.21
C ALA A 81 3.73 16.61 -6.09
N GLN A 82 2.61 17.07 -6.64
CA GLN A 82 2.08 18.42 -6.42
C GLN A 82 0.75 18.31 -5.70
N PHE A 83 0.61 19.05 -4.60
CA PHE A 83 -0.63 19.15 -3.86
C PHE A 83 -1.18 20.57 -3.93
N LEU A 84 -2.48 20.69 -4.18
CA LEU A 84 -3.24 21.93 -4.02
C LEU A 84 -4.28 21.69 -2.93
N PHE A 85 -4.13 22.38 -1.81
CA PHE A 85 -5.10 22.35 -0.72
C PHE A 85 -5.90 23.66 -0.74
N GLN A 86 -7.22 23.54 -0.78
CA GLN A 86 -8.14 24.68 -0.74
C GLN A 86 -9.21 24.45 0.33
N PHE A 87 -9.29 25.39 1.26
CA PHE A 87 -10.42 25.52 2.17
C PHE A 87 -11.23 26.73 1.75
N VAL A 88 -12.52 26.50 1.48
CA VAL A 88 -13.49 27.52 1.09
C VAL A 88 -14.53 27.61 2.20
N SER A 89 -14.75 28.81 2.71
CA SER A 89 -15.75 29.14 3.72
C SER A 89 -16.73 30.16 3.16
N ASP A 90 -17.90 30.28 3.78
CA ASP A 90 -18.88 31.33 3.48
C ASP A 90 -18.30 32.75 3.61
N SER A 91 -17.25 32.93 4.42
CA SER A 91 -16.51 34.19 4.53
C SER A 91 -15.21 34.11 3.70
N PRO A 92 -15.08 34.83 2.57
CA PRO A 92 -13.91 34.72 1.70
C PRO A 92 -12.57 35.01 2.38
N GLU A 93 -12.56 35.86 3.40
CA GLU A 93 -11.36 36.18 4.21
C GLU A 93 -10.79 34.98 4.97
N LYS A 94 -11.62 33.96 5.22
CA LYS A 94 -11.21 32.72 5.90
C LYS A 94 -10.73 31.65 4.92
N ASN A 95 -10.81 31.91 3.61
CA ASN A 95 -10.36 30.97 2.61
C ASN A 95 -8.85 30.76 2.73
N VAL A 96 -8.42 29.52 2.51
CA VAL A 96 -7.01 29.14 2.59
C VAL A 96 -6.67 28.40 1.32
N THR A 97 -5.66 28.86 0.60
CA THR A 97 -5.09 28.12 -0.52
C THR A 97 -3.62 27.89 -0.23
N ILE A 98 -3.20 26.63 -0.20
CA ILE A 98 -1.81 26.24 0.00
C ILE A 98 -1.42 25.32 -1.15
N ARG A 99 -0.30 25.64 -1.79
CA ARG A 99 0.26 24.87 -2.89
C ARG A 99 1.60 24.30 -2.48
N PHE A 100 1.72 22.98 -2.54
CA PHE A 100 2.97 22.26 -2.37
C PHE A 100 3.45 21.86 -3.77
N THR A 101 4.37 22.63 -4.35
CA THR A 101 4.85 22.41 -5.72
C THR A 101 5.75 21.18 -5.81
N ARG A 102 5.79 20.48 -6.93
CA ARG A 102 6.77 19.38 -7.09
C ARG A 102 8.19 19.94 -7.26
N ARG A 103 9.21 19.14 -6.92
CA ARG A 103 10.65 19.47 -7.06
C ARG A 103 11.43 18.55 -7.97
N THR A 104 10.88 17.37 -8.27
CA THR A 104 11.52 16.37 -9.10
C THR A 104 10.47 15.64 -9.93
N ASP A 105 10.84 15.18 -11.11
CA ASP A 105 10.03 14.27 -11.93
C ASP A 105 10.43 12.80 -11.73
N ILE A 106 11.52 12.57 -10.98
CA ILE A 106 12.03 11.24 -10.68
C ILE A 106 11.14 10.59 -9.63
N MET A 107 10.37 9.60 -10.06
CA MET A 107 9.56 8.74 -9.21
C MET A 107 10.42 7.60 -8.64
N PRO A 108 10.10 7.09 -7.42
CA PRO A 108 10.67 5.84 -6.93
C PRO A 108 10.24 4.66 -7.82
N SER A 109 10.94 3.53 -7.70
CA SER A 109 10.56 2.29 -8.37
C SER A 109 9.15 1.87 -7.94
N VAL A 110 8.33 1.43 -8.89
CA VAL A 110 6.98 0.94 -8.56
C VAL A 110 7.11 -0.35 -7.76
N PRO A 111 6.38 -0.51 -6.64
CA PRO A 111 6.39 -1.76 -5.89
C PRO A 111 5.87 -2.91 -6.77
N LEU A 112 6.44 -4.10 -6.58
CA LEU A 112 6.09 -5.28 -7.37
C LEU A 112 5.29 -6.26 -6.52
N GLU A 113 4.23 -6.82 -7.10
CA GLU A 113 3.52 -7.92 -6.45
C GLU A 113 4.43 -9.15 -6.37
N THR A 114 4.43 -9.80 -5.20
CA THR A 114 5.18 -11.04 -4.97
C THR A 114 4.32 -12.06 -4.26
N LYS A 115 4.76 -13.31 -4.32
CA LYS A 115 4.12 -14.41 -3.61
C LYS A 115 4.47 -14.40 -2.13
N TYR A 116 3.75 -15.20 -1.37
CA TYR A 116 3.94 -15.26 0.06
C TYR A 116 5.25 -15.94 0.44
N HIS A 117 5.92 -15.40 1.45
CA HIS A 117 7.03 -16.09 2.09
C HIS A 117 6.49 -17.18 3.02
N PRO A 118 7.07 -18.40 3.04
CA PRO A 118 6.56 -19.49 3.88
C PRO A 118 6.50 -19.15 5.38
N SER A 119 7.41 -18.33 5.88
CA SER A 119 7.38 -17.90 7.29
C SER A 119 6.29 -16.87 7.63
N ALA A 120 5.69 -16.24 6.62
CA ALA A 120 4.68 -15.19 6.77
C ALA A 120 3.24 -15.71 6.66
N VAL A 121 3.04 -16.99 6.36
CA VAL A 121 1.70 -17.52 6.07
C VAL A 121 1.04 -18.15 7.28
N ASP A 122 -0.26 -17.91 7.41
CA ASP A 122 -1.12 -18.58 8.37
C ASP A 122 -1.91 -19.74 7.72
N ILE A 123 -2.62 -20.51 8.56
CA ILE A 123 -3.44 -21.65 8.12
C ILE A 123 -4.60 -21.21 7.21
N LEU A 124 -5.19 -20.04 7.43
CA LEU A 124 -6.33 -19.54 6.65
C LEU A 124 -5.88 -19.16 5.24
N LEU A 125 -4.72 -18.53 5.13
CA LEU A 125 -4.08 -18.19 3.88
C LEU A 125 -3.69 -19.45 3.11
N ILE A 126 -3.08 -20.45 3.75
CA ILE A 126 -2.78 -21.73 3.07
C ILE A 126 -4.06 -22.37 2.53
N LYS A 127 -5.15 -22.40 3.32
CA LYS A 127 -6.45 -22.91 2.85
C LYS A 127 -6.97 -22.13 1.64
N ARG A 128 -6.88 -20.80 1.68
CA ARG A 128 -7.29 -19.93 0.58
C ARG A 128 -6.46 -20.21 -0.68
N LEU A 129 -5.14 -20.30 -0.55
CA LEU A 129 -4.24 -20.62 -1.66
C LEU A 129 -4.55 -22.01 -2.25
N ILE A 130 -4.86 -23.01 -1.42
CA ILE A 130 -5.29 -24.34 -1.88
C ILE A 130 -6.58 -24.27 -2.71
N THR A 131 -7.52 -23.39 -2.33
CA THR A 131 -8.77 -23.23 -3.09
C THR A 131 -8.58 -22.48 -4.40
N GLU A 132 -7.71 -21.46 -4.43
CA GLU A 132 -7.50 -20.56 -5.57
C GLU A 132 -6.45 -21.08 -6.57
N THR A 133 -5.51 -21.91 -6.13
CA THR A 133 -4.40 -22.38 -6.97
C THR A 133 -4.87 -23.19 -8.19
N SER A 134 -4.17 -22.99 -9.30
CA SER A 134 -4.30 -23.80 -10.52
C SER A 134 -3.48 -25.09 -10.46
N LYS A 135 -2.56 -25.22 -9.49
CA LYS A 135 -1.63 -26.35 -9.38
C LYS A 135 -2.33 -27.58 -8.83
N GLN A 136 -2.02 -28.73 -9.44
CA GLN A 136 -2.70 -29.98 -9.11
C GLN A 136 -1.99 -30.73 -7.99
N THR A 137 -0.66 -30.70 -7.96
CA THR A 137 0.14 -31.51 -7.02
C THR A 137 0.76 -30.68 -5.90
N LEU A 138 0.94 -31.29 -4.72
CA LEU A 138 1.56 -30.63 -3.56
C LEU A 138 2.93 -30.05 -3.89
N LEU A 139 3.74 -30.77 -4.67
CA LEU A 139 5.04 -30.29 -5.12
C LEU A 139 4.92 -28.97 -5.90
N GLN A 140 3.99 -28.91 -6.85
CA GLN A 140 3.78 -27.72 -7.66
C GLN A 140 3.21 -26.56 -6.82
N PHE A 141 2.33 -26.86 -5.87
CA PHE A 141 1.78 -25.86 -4.95
C PHE A 141 2.89 -25.19 -4.13
N LEU A 142 3.74 -25.99 -3.47
CA LEU A 142 4.84 -25.45 -2.67
C LEU A 142 5.82 -24.63 -3.52
N GLN A 143 6.11 -25.08 -4.75
CA GLN A 143 7.03 -24.38 -5.65
C GLN A 143 6.45 -23.08 -6.21
N HIS A 144 5.14 -23.01 -6.45
CA HIS A 144 4.54 -21.93 -7.23
C HIS A 144 3.64 -20.99 -6.43
N GLU A 145 3.22 -21.31 -5.22
CA GLU A 145 2.43 -20.37 -4.39
C GLU A 145 3.29 -19.62 -3.37
N PHE A 146 4.54 -20.04 -3.17
CA PHE A 146 5.45 -19.41 -2.22
C PHE A 146 6.76 -18.96 -2.89
N VAL A 147 7.37 -17.91 -2.35
CA VAL A 147 8.73 -17.51 -2.74
C VAL A 147 9.77 -18.43 -2.09
N ASN A 148 10.97 -18.49 -2.68
CA ASN A 148 12.14 -19.18 -2.14
C ASN A 148 11.96 -20.70 -1.89
N ILE A 149 10.98 -21.34 -2.55
CA ILE A 149 10.84 -22.80 -2.59
C ILE A 149 11.13 -23.32 -4.00
N GLY A 150 12.35 -23.78 -4.20
CA GLY A 150 12.72 -24.54 -5.40
C GLY A 150 12.20 -25.98 -5.37
N LYS A 151 12.29 -26.70 -6.50
CA LYS A 151 11.82 -28.08 -6.62
C LYS A 151 12.47 -29.02 -5.59
N SER A 152 13.79 -28.99 -5.46
CA SER A 152 14.53 -29.81 -4.49
C SER A 152 14.15 -29.49 -3.04
N HIS A 153 13.95 -28.21 -2.74
CA HIS A 153 13.50 -27.78 -1.41
C HIS A 153 12.08 -28.28 -1.13
N ALA A 154 11.16 -28.16 -2.10
CA ALA A 154 9.80 -28.68 -1.96
C ALA A 154 9.78 -30.19 -1.74
N GLU A 155 10.57 -30.97 -2.48
CA GLU A 155 10.69 -32.43 -2.27
C GLU A 155 11.19 -32.76 -0.85
N ARG A 156 12.19 -32.02 -0.35
CA ARG A 156 12.69 -32.17 1.02
C ARG A 156 11.60 -31.85 2.06
N LEU A 157 10.92 -30.72 1.91
CA LEU A 157 9.85 -30.30 2.84
C LEU A 157 8.74 -31.35 2.90
N ILE A 158 8.32 -31.88 1.74
CA ILE A 158 7.30 -32.94 1.67
C ILE A 158 7.78 -34.19 2.43
N GLY A 159 9.06 -34.56 2.31
CA GLY A 159 9.65 -35.65 3.09
C GLY A 159 9.62 -35.41 4.61
N GLU A 160 9.89 -34.18 5.04
CA GLU A 160 9.86 -33.78 6.46
C GLU A 160 8.42 -33.70 7.05
N MET A 161 7.41 -33.48 6.20
CA MET A 161 6.01 -33.48 6.63
C MET A 161 5.56 -34.86 7.13
N GLY A 162 6.08 -35.95 6.54
CA GLY A 162 5.86 -37.32 6.97
C GLY A 162 5.36 -38.26 5.85
N PRO A 163 5.13 -39.55 6.16
CA PRO A 163 4.76 -40.57 5.17
C PRO A 163 3.39 -40.34 4.53
N ASP A 164 2.52 -39.56 5.18
CA ASP A 164 1.19 -39.21 4.67
C ASP A 164 1.22 -38.16 3.54
N PHE A 165 2.40 -37.66 3.20
CA PHE A 165 2.60 -36.66 2.15
C PHE A 165 3.35 -37.26 0.97
N SER A 166 2.87 -36.95 -0.24
CA SER A 166 3.51 -37.36 -1.48
C SER A 166 3.62 -36.18 -2.44
N PRO A 167 4.73 -36.02 -3.18
CA PRO A 167 4.89 -34.95 -4.18
C PRO A 167 3.77 -34.91 -5.22
N LYS A 168 3.16 -36.06 -5.52
CA LYS A 168 2.08 -36.21 -6.50
C LYS A 168 0.68 -36.14 -5.90
N MET A 169 0.54 -36.00 -4.57
CA MET A 169 -0.78 -35.91 -3.95
C MET A 169 -1.51 -34.66 -4.44
N SER A 170 -2.83 -34.78 -4.57
CA SER A 170 -3.65 -33.65 -4.98
C SER A 170 -3.67 -32.59 -3.88
N VAL A 171 -3.41 -31.33 -4.25
CA VAL A 171 -3.43 -30.19 -3.31
C VAL A 171 -4.84 -30.00 -2.74
N LYS A 172 -5.86 -30.20 -3.59
CA LYS A 172 -7.26 -30.00 -3.22
C LYS A 172 -7.81 -31.12 -2.32
N SER A 173 -7.08 -32.21 -2.14
CA SER A 173 -7.46 -33.31 -1.25
C SER A 173 -6.79 -33.24 0.13
N LEU A 174 -6.01 -32.18 0.43
CA LEU A 174 -5.34 -32.03 1.72
C LEU A 174 -6.35 -31.92 2.87
N THR A 175 -6.17 -32.73 3.90
CA THR A 175 -7.01 -32.69 5.09
C THR A 175 -6.66 -31.49 5.99
N PRO A 176 -7.55 -31.04 6.89
CA PRO A 176 -7.24 -29.99 7.85
C PRO A 176 -5.99 -30.30 8.70
N GLN A 177 -5.79 -31.57 9.09
CA GLN A 177 -4.62 -32.00 9.85
C GLN A 177 -3.33 -31.88 9.02
N GLN A 178 -3.38 -32.24 7.73
CA GLN A 178 -2.24 -32.07 6.82
C GLN A 178 -1.89 -30.60 6.61
N ILE A 179 -2.89 -29.72 6.52
CA ILE A 179 -2.67 -28.26 6.42
C ILE A 179 -2.02 -27.71 7.68
N VAL A 180 -2.47 -28.13 8.87
CA VAL A 180 -1.81 -27.76 10.14
C VAL A 180 -0.35 -28.23 10.14
N ARG A 181 -0.08 -29.44 9.66
CA ARG A 181 1.29 -29.99 9.57
C ARG A 181 2.18 -29.17 8.62
N ILE A 182 1.67 -28.75 7.46
CA ILE A 182 2.37 -27.86 6.52
C ILE A 182 2.75 -26.56 7.23
N HIS A 183 1.78 -25.91 7.89
CA HIS A 183 2.02 -24.66 8.61
C HIS A 183 3.03 -24.83 9.77
N GLN A 184 2.94 -25.92 10.54
CA GLN A 184 3.93 -26.21 11.58
C GLN A 184 5.34 -26.36 11.01
N LEU A 185 5.48 -27.05 9.87
CA LEU A 185 6.78 -27.19 9.22
C LEU A 185 7.31 -25.85 8.73
N PHE A 186 6.47 -24.99 8.15
CA PHE A 186 6.87 -23.64 7.72
C PHE A 186 7.39 -22.77 8.87
N ARG A 187 6.87 -22.95 10.08
CA ARG A 187 7.37 -22.24 11.27
C ARG A 187 8.69 -22.80 11.82
N GLN A 188 8.97 -24.07 11.56
CA GLN A 188 10.16 -24.77 12.06
C GLN A 188 11.33 -24.70 11.08
N ALA A 189 11.02 -24.75 9.78
CA ALA A 189 12.01 -24.71 8.72
C ALA A 189 12.58 -23.30 8.54
N LYS A 190 13.86 -23.25 8.18
CA LYS A 190 14.53 -22.01 7.78
C LYS A 190 14.42 -21.84 6.27
N PHE A 191 13.88 -20.70 5.86
CA PHE A 191 13.81 -20.29 4.46
C PHE A 191 14.81 -19.15 4.21
N ASP A 192 15.23 -19.00 2.97
CA ASP A 192 16.03 -17.86 2.55
C ASP A 192 15.18 -16.59 2.59
N ASP A 193 15.81 -15.46 2.89
CA ASP A 193 15.14 -14.17 2.99
C ASP A 193 14.50 -13.76 1.65
N PRO A 194 13.26 -13.22 1.65
CA PRO A 194 12.64 -12.67 0.44
C PRO A 194 13.44 -11.45 -0.07
N SER A 195 13.37 -11.21 -1.38
CA SER A 195 13.99 -10.02 -1.96
C SER A 195 13.31 -8.73 -1.49
N GLY A 196 14.12 -7.69 -1.25
CA GLY A 196 13.64 -6.32 -0.99
C GLY A 196 13.28 -5.52 -2.24
N ASP A 197 13.51 -6.06 -3.45
CA ASP A 197 13.25 -5.37 -4.73
C ASP A 197 11.76 -5.07 -4.96
N ILE A 198 10.88 -5.71 -4.18
CA ILE A 198 9.44 -5.49 -4.20
C ILE A 198 9.03 -4.16 -3.55
N LEU A 199 9.93 -3.57 -2.76
CA LEU A 199 9.68 -2.36 -1.99
C LEU A 199 9.90 -1.11 -2.85
N SER A 200 9.21 -0.03 -2.45
CA SER A 200 9.31 1.29 -3.08
C SER A 200 9.74 2.33 -2.04
N PRO A 201 11.02 2.34 -1.64
CA PRO A 201 11.51 3.36 -0.72
C PRO A 201 11.39 4.75 -1.37
N ALA A 202 11.23 5.79 -0.56
CA ALA A 202 11.24 7.16 -1.07
C ALA A 202 12.57 7.44 -1.78
N GLY A 203 13.65 6.92 -1.21
CA GLY A 203 15.02 7.06 -1.65
C GLY A 203 15.69 8.27 -0.98
N GLU A 204 16.98 8.11 -0.68
CA GLU A 204 17.78 9.13 0.02
C GLU A 204 17.70 10.50 -0.68
N TYR A 205 17.80 10.50 -2.01
CA TYR A 205 17.73 11.72 -2.83
C TYR A 205 16.38 12.45 -2.69
N ASN A 206 15.27 11.72 -2.85
CA ASN A 206 13.93 12.30 -2.77
C ASN A 206 13.63 12.79 -1.34
N LEU A 207 13.97 11.99 -0.33
CA LEU A 207 13.80 12.36 1.06
C LEU A 207 14.58 13.65 1.39
N ARG A 208 15.83 13.76 0.92
CA ARG A 208 16.66 14.96 1.08
C ARG A 208 16.02 16.17 0.41
N LEU A 209 15.55 16.03 -0.83
CA LEU A 209 14.91 17.10 -1.58
C LEU A 209 13.65 17.61 -0.88
N GLY A 210 12.79 16.72 -0.42
CA GLY A 210 11.55 17.10 0.25
C GLY A 210 11.78 17.79 1.58
N ILE A 211 12.78 17.35 2.37
CA ILE A 211 13.19 18.02 3.61
C ILE A 211 13.69 19.44 3.32
N ILE A 212 14.60 19.62 2.35
CA ILE A 212 15.13 20.94 1.99
C ILE A 212 14.01 21.88 1.54
N LYS A 213 13.10 21.34 0.73
CA LYS A 213 11.99 22.07 0.13
C LYS A 213 10.98 22.54 1.16
N GLU A 214 10.55 21.67 2.06
CA GLU A 214 9.43 21.99 2.96
C GLU A 214 9.87 22.54 4.32
N LEU A 215 11.09 22.23 4.78
CA LEU A 215 11.57 22.63 6.12
C LEU A 215 12.62 23.75 6.07
N HIS A 216 13.24 24.00 4.92
CA HIS A 216 14.30 25.00 4.75
C HIS A 216 15.38 24.98 5.85
N PRO A 217 15.98 23.80 6.16
CA PRO A 217 16.98 23.70 7.20
C PRO A 217 18.33 24.25 6.73
N ASP A 218 19.23 24.52 7.69
CA ASP A 218 20.61 24.91 7.40
C ASP A 218 21.44 23.69 6.98
N MET A 219 21.14 22.53 7.56
CA MET A 219 21.80 21.26 7.25
C MET A 219 20.79 20.11 7.15
N VAL A 220 21.05 19.16 6.25
CA VAL A 220 20.28 17.92 6.11
C VAL A 220 21.20 16.72 5.86
N ALA A 221 20.93 15.63 6.55
CA ALA A 221 21.51 14.31 6.35
C ALA A 221 20.39 13.30 6.15
N THR A 222 20.59 12.35 5.25
CA THR A 222 19.60 11.32 4.89
C THR A 222 20.30 9.98 4.78
N PHE A 223 19.58 8.91 5.02
CA PHE A 223 20.09 7.54 4.99
C PHE A 223 18.99 6.59 4.53
N SER A 224 19.33 5.65 3.67
CA SER A 224 18.50 4.50 3.34
C SER A 224 19.27 3.23 3.66
N GLY A 225 18.70 2.38 4.51
CA GLY A 225 19.26 1.08 4.83
C GLY A 225 19.13 0.07 3.68
N SER A 226 19.81 -1.06 3.81
CA SER A 226 19.52 -2.24 3.00
C SER A 226 18.21 -2.89 3.45
N ALA A 227 17.57 -3.65 2.56
CA ALA A 227 16.41 -4.44 2.93
C ALA A 227 16.74 -5.42 4.05
N GLN A 228 15.84 -5.51 5.03
CA GLN A 228 15.86 -6.45 6.15
C GLN A 228 14.56 -7.25 6.11
N VAL A 229 14.49 -8.37 6.84
CA VAL A 229 13.31 -9.24 6.85
C VAL A 229 12.82 -9.44 8.26
N PHE A 230 11.52 -9.28 8.46
CA PHE A 230 10.84 -9.59 9.70
C PHE A 230 9.62 -10.47 9.42
N GLU A 231 9.56 -11.64 10.04
CA GLU A 231 8.47 -12.62 9.87
C GLU A 231 8.15 -12.95 8.39
N GLY A 232 9.16 -12.96 7.52
CA GLY A 232 9.00 -13.21 6.09
C GLY A 232 8.51 -12.01 5.27
N HIS A 233 8.43 -10.82 5.87
CA HIS A 233 8.14 -9.57 5.19
C HIS A 233 9.43 -8.74 5.06
N PRO A 234 9.87 -8.40 3.83
CA PRO A 234 10.97 -7.49 3.67
C PRO A 234 10.55 -6.07 4.03
N PHE A 235 11.44 -5.30 4.64
CA PHE A 235 11.27 -3.88 4.95
C PHE A 235 12.58 -3.12 4.77
N ILE A 236 12.48 -1.81 4.51
CA ILE A 236 13.60 -0.88 4.45
C ILE A 236 13.35 0.23 5.46
N VAL A 237 14.41 0.67 6.14
CA VAL A 237 14.35 1.82 7.04
C VAL A 237 15.09 2.99 6.38
N GLU A 238 14.38 4.10 6.24
CA GLU A 238 14.93 5.37 5.78
C GLU A 238 14.88 6.39 6.91
N ALA A 239 15.92 7.22 7.02
CA ALA A 239 16.03 8.24 8.05
C ALA A 239 16.50 9.56 7.43
N GLY A 240 15.93 10.67 7.94
CA GLY A 240 16.34 12.02 7.59
C GLY A 240 16.49 12.87 8.85
N VAL A 241 17.60 13.57 8.97
CA VAL A 241 17.87 14.51 10.05
C VAL A 241 18.11 15.88 9.44
N SER A 242 17.43 16.90 9.97
CA SER A 242 17.63 18.29 9.57
C SER A 242 17.88 19.16 10.80
N VAL A 243 18.75 20.16 10.63
CA VAL A 243 19.19 21.06 11.71
C VAL A 243 19.11 22.50 11.20
N GLY A 244 18.64 23.41 12.07
CA GLY A 244 18.48 24.82 11.73
C GLY A 244 17.22 25.11 10.90
N GLY A 245 17.11 26.35 10.40
CA GLY A 245 15.94 26.82 9.66
C GLY A 245 14.95 27.66 10.49
N LYS A 246 14.09 28.42 9.79
CA LYS A 246 13.22 29.46 10.40
C LYS A 246 11.98 28.92 11.11
N ASP A 247 11.51 27.72 10.75
CA ASP A 247 10.21 27.17 11.17
C ASP A 247 10.29 25.73 11.71
N VAL A 248 11.39 25.37 12.39
CA VAL A 248 11.58 23.98 12.88
C VAL A 248 11.20 23.87 14.35
N LYS A 249 9.99 23.38 14.63
CA LYS A 249 9.70 22.73 15.91
C LYS A 249 10.26 21.33 15.90
N GLN A 250 10.81 20.85 17.02
CA GLN A 250 11.26 19.47 17.15
C GLN A 250 10.08 18.53 16.91
N VAL A 251 10.12 17.76 15.82
CA VAL A 251 9.09 16.79 15.46
C VAL A 251 9.78 15.51 15.02
N LEU A 252 9.49 14.41 15.73
CA LEU A 252 9.77 13.08 15.23
C LEU A 252 8.67 12.72 14.24
N MET A 253 9.02 12.59 12.96
CA MET A 253 8.10 12.12 11.92
C MET A 253 8.37 10.65 11.66
N LEU A 254 7.52 9.78 12.23
CA LEU A 254 7.42 8.38 11.82
C LEU A 254 6.38 8.31 10.71
N LEU A 255 6.83 8.11 9.48
CA LEU A 255 5.95 7.94 8.34
C LEU A 255 5.94 6.46 7.98
N PRO A 256 4.81 5.76 8.07
CA PRO A 256 4.70 4.42 7.53
C PRO A 256 4.92 4.52 6.02
N GLY A 257 5.95 3.84 5.51
CA GLY A 257 6.05 3.60 4.07
C GLY A 257 4.82 2.83 3.63
N LEU A 258 4.14 3.30 2.58
CA LEU A 258 3.07 2.53 1.96
C LEU A 258 3.70 1.23 1.43
N LEU A 259 3.35 0.12 2.09
CA LEU A 259 3.61 -1.25 1.65
C LEU A 259 2.81 -1.55 0.38
#